data_AF-A0A4U6AHW3-F1
#
_entry.id   AF-A0A4U6AHW3-F1
#
_cell.length_a   1.000
_cell.length_b   1.000
_cell.length_c   1.000
_cell.angle_alpha   90.00
_cell.angle_beta   90.00
_cell.angle_gamma   90.00
#
_symmetry.space_group_name_H-M   'P 1'
#
loop_
_entity.id
_entity.type
_entity.pdbx_description
1 polymer ?
#
loop_
_entity_poly.entity_id
_entity_poly.type
_entity_poly.pdbx_seq_one_letter_code
_entity_poly.pdbx_strand_id
1 'polypeptide(L)' 'MTVQFPSAAQALAEEIGTLRKWLDEDALPLWWEAGSARPDGGFYERLGQDAKPVFSDDRRARVQP' A
#
# COMPACT_ATOMS: atom_id res chain seq x y z
N MET A 1 34.18 13.39 21.16
CA MET A 1 33.21 12.42 20.63
C MET A 1 33.12 12.64 19.13
N THR A 2 33.41 11.62 18.31
CA THR A 2 33.28 11.68 16.85
C THR A 2 31.91 11.13 16.45
N VAL A 3 31.13 11.92 15.70
CA VAL A 3 29.84 11.46 15.15
C VAL A 3 30.13 10.79 13.80
N GLN A 4 29.68 9.55 13.63
CA GLN A 4 29.74 8.85 12.35
C GLN A 4 28.40 9.00 11.63
N PHE A 5 28.48 9.29 10.33
CA PHE A 5 27.31 9.33 9.44
C PHE A 5 27.20 8.03 8.65
N PRO A 6 25.98 7.55 8.37
CA PRO A 6 25.78 6.40 7.53
C PRO A 6 26.29 6.69 6.11
N SER A 7 26.86 5.67 5.48
CA SER A 7 27.11 5.70 4.04
C SER A 7 25.80 5.75 3.27
N ALA A 8 25.84 6.20 2.01
CA ALA A 8 24.67 6.18 1.13
C ALA A 8 24.06 4.78 0.98
N ALA A 9 24.90 3.73 0.98
CA ALA A 9 24.43 2.35 0.91
C ALA A 9 23.68 1.90 2.17
N GLN A 10 24.15 2.33 3.36
CA GLN A 10 23.46 2.04 4.62
C GLN A 10 22.12 2.77 4.70
N ALA A 11 22.10 4.06 4.35
CA ALA A 11 20.86 4.84 4.31
C ALA A 11 19.81 4.24 3.35
N LEU A 12 20.26 3.77 2.16
CA LEU A 12 19.37 3.10 1.21
C LEU A 12 18.83 1.78 1.76
N ALA A 13 19.67 0.97 2.42
CA ALA A 13 19.24 -0.30 2.98
C ALA A 13 18.20 -0.11 4.10
N GLU A 14 18.38 0.91 4.94
CA GLU A 14 17.40 1.30 5.97
C GLU A 14 16.07 1.73 5.34
N GLU A 15 16.11 2.57 4.31
CA GLU A 15 14.91 3.05 3.62
C GLU A 15 14.14 1.89 2.96
N ILE A 16 14.85 0.97 2.32
CA ILE A 16 14.25 -0.26 1.76
C ILE A 16 13.57 -1.07 2.87
N GLY A 17 14.20 -1.20 4.04
CA GLY A 17 13.62 -1.89 5.19
C GLY A 17 12.31 -1.26 5.64
N THR A 18 12.31 0.07 5.80
CA THR A 18 11.11 0.85 6.16
C THR A 18 9.99 0.69 5.14
N LEU A 19 10.30 0.81 3.85
CA LEU A 19 9.31 0.68 2.78
C LEU A 19 8.73 -0.74 2.68
N ARG A 20 9.55 -1.77 2.90
CA ARG A 20 9.06 -3.16 2.95
C ARG A 20 8.14 -3.39 4.12
N LYS A 21 8.50 -2.89 5.30
CA LYS A 21 7.64 -2.95 6.48
C LYS A 21 6.30 -2.28 6.22
N TRP A 22 6.32 -1.05 5.70
CA TRP A 22 5.10 -0.32 5.32
C TRP A 22 4.25 -1.11 4.31
N LEU A 23 4.87 -1.70 3.30
CA LEU A 23 4.15 -2.47 2.30
C LEU A 23 3.49 -3.72 2.91
N ASP A 24 4.27 -4.53 3.62
CA ASP A 24 3.87 -5.85 4.08
C ASP A 24 2.96 -5.81 5.31
N GLU A 25 3.19 -4.86 6.23
CA GLU A 25 2.48 -4.79 7.51
C GLU A 25 1.32 -3.79 7.52
N ASP A 26 1.39 -2.73 6.70
CA ASP A 26 0.38 -1.67 6.69
C ASP A 26 -0.46 -1.69 5.41
N ALA A 27 0.17 -1.54 4.24
CA ALA A 27 -0.53 -1.28 2.99
C ALA A 27 -1.28 -2.52 2.46
N LEU A 28 -0.62 -3.68 2.38
CA LEU A 28 -1.24 -4.90 1.87
C LEU A 28 -2.42 -5.38 2.73
N PRO A 29 -2.30 -5.44 4.07
CA PRO A 29 -3.44 -5.81 4.93
C PRO A 29 -4.62 -4.83 4.79
N LEU A 30 -4.36 -3.52 4.76
CA LEU A 30 -5.42 -2.52 4.57
C LEU A 30 -6.19 -2.75 3.26
N TRP A 31 -5.48 -2.95 2.14
CA TRP A 31 -6.11 -3.20 0.85
C TRP A 31 -6.83 -4.54 0.77
N TRP A 32 -6.33 -5.56 1.47
CA TRP A 32 -7.00 -6.85 1.53
C TRP A 32 -8.33 -6.77 2.29
N GLU A 33 -8.34 -6.10 3.45
CA GLU A 33 -9.52 -6.04 4.31
C GLU A 33 -10.56 -5.02 3.81
N ALA A 34 -10.12 -3.78 3.51
CA ALA A 34 -11.03 -2.71 3.13
C ALA A 34 -11.18 -2.56 1.61
N GLY A 35 -10.11 -2.82 0.85
CA GLY A 35 -10.08 -2.61 -0.60
C GLY A 35 -10.66 -3.74 -1.42
N SER A 36 -10.75 -4.96 -0.87
CA SER A 36 -11.35 -6.09 -1.58
C SER A 36 -12.89 -5.97 -1.59
N ALA A 37 -13.48 -6.02 -2.77
CA ALA A 37 -14.93 -5.90 -2.93
C ALA A 37 -15.58 -7.28 -2.74
N ARG A 38 -15.63 -7.76 -1.49
CA ARG A 38 -16.31 -9.03 -1.15
C ARG A 38 -17.81 -8.79 -0.93
N PRO A 39 -18.70 -9.71 -1.36
CA PRO A 39 -18.42 -10.99 -2.02
C PRO A 39 -18.29 -10.89 -3.55
N ASP A 40 -18.59 -9.73 -4.14
CA ASP A 40 -18.74 -9.53 -5.59
C ASP A 40 -17.45 -9.77 -6.41
N GLY A 41 -16.31 -9.80 -5.73
CA GLY A 41 -14.99 -10.00 -6.31
C GLY A 41 -14.32 -8.72 -6.80
N GLY A 42 -13.01 -8.81 -7.02
CA GLY A 42 -12.18 -7.67 -7.43
C GLY A 42 -11.89 -6.69 -6.28
N PHE A 43 -11.49 -5.47 -6.65
CA PHE A 43 -11.06 -4.43 -5.72
C PHE A 43 -11.79 -3.11 -6.02
N TYR A 44 -11.98 -2.27 -5.00
CA TYR A 44 -12.35 -0.88 -5.20
C TYR A 44 -11.15 -0.11 -5.76
N GLU A 45 -11.38 0.95 -6.55
CA GLU A 45 -10.27 1.68 -7.17
C GLU A 45 -9.51 2.56 -6.16
N ARG A 46 -10.18 2.97 -5.08
CA ARG A 46 -9.62 3.88 -4.08
C ARG A 46 -10.20 3.65 -2.70
N LEU A 47 -9.34 3.83 -1.71
CA LEU A 47 -9.70 4.02 -0.32
C LEU A 47 -9.60 5.51 0.05
N GLY A 48 -10.55 6.01 0.82
CA GLY A 48 -10.46 7.31 1.46
C GLY A 48 -9.38 7.35 2.53
N GLN A 49 -9.06 8.54 3.03
CA GLN A 49 -8.14 8.72 4.17
C GLN A 49 -8.69 8.11 5.47
N ASP A 50 -9.98 7.77 5.49
CA ASP A 50 -10.64 7.04 6.57
C ASP A 50 -10.60 5.52 6.41
N ALA A 51 -9.77 5.01 5.48
CA ALA A 51 -9.63 3.59 5.16
C ALA A 51 -10.91 2.93 4.63
N LYS A 52 -11.86 3.70 4.05
CA LYS A 52 -13.10 3.16 3.47
C LYS A 52 -13.10 3.21 1.95
N PRO A 53 -13.74 2.25 1.27
CA PRO A 53 -13.97 2.31 -0.16
C PRO A 53 -14.69 3.59 -0.59
N VAL A 54 -14.23 4.16 -1.71
CA VAL A 54 -14.96 5.23 -2.37
C VAL A 54 -15.81 4.65 -3.50
N PHE A 55 -17.13 4.62 -3.30
CA PHE A 55 -18.08 4.01 -4.23
C PHE A 55 -18.46 4.88 -5.42
N SER A 56 -18.09 6.16 -5.42
CA SER A 56 -18.36 7.08 -6.53
C SER A 56 -17.41 6.88 -7.72
N ASP A 57 -16.35 6.11 -7.56
CA ASP A 57 -15.37 5.88 -8.60
C ASP A 57 -15.87 4.77 -9.54
N ASP A 58 -15.78 5.01 -10.86
CA ASP A 58 -16.10 4.00 -11.85
C ASP A 58 -15.13 2.82 -11.73
N ARG A 59 -15.66 1.60 -11.56
CA ARG A 59 -14.82 0.39 -11.55
C ARG A 59 -14.27 0.16 -12.94
N ARG A 60 -12.96 -0.08 -13.06
CA ARG A 60 -12.38 -0.42 -14.36
C ARG A 60 -13.00 -1.74 -14.85
N ALA A 61 -13.69 -1.67 -15.99
CA ALA A 61 -14.09 -2.87 -16.69
C ALA A 61 -12.83 -3.69 -17.00
N ARG A 62 -12.87 -5.00 -16.73
CA ARG A 62 -11.79 -5.89 -17.17
C ARG A 62 -11.68 -5.74 -18.69
N VAL A 63 -10.47 -5.50 -19.18
CA VAL A 63 -10.22 -5.30 -20.63
C VAL A 63 -10.45 -6.60 -21.43
N GLN A 64 -10.65 -7.75 -20.78
CA GLN A 64 -10.89 -9.03 -21.45
C GLN A 64 -12.12 -9.75 -20.83
N PRO A 65 -13.11 -10.16 -21.65
CA PRO A 65 -14.29 -10.94 -21.25
C PRO A 65 -13.98 -12.42 -20.96
#